data_AF-A0A1F1UXI5-F1
#
_entry.id   AF-A0A1F1UXI5-F1
#
_cell.length_a   1.000
_cell.length_b   1.000
_cell.length_c   1.000
_cell.angle_alpha   90.00
_cell.angle_beta   90.00
_cell.angle_gamma   90.00
#
_symmetry.space_group_name_H-M   'P 1'
#
loop_
_entity.id
_entity.type
_entity.pdbx_description
1 polymer ?
#
loop_
_entity_poly.entity_id
_entity_poly.type
_entity_poly.pdbx_seq_one_letter_code
_entity_poly.pdbx_strand_id
1 'polypeptide(L)'
;MPNHRDDYAQTLDGLRMLAQRDLLAWWKRTEGLGFIEQKRLLVEPFAAIVEAYGAQAAYAAADYLFLERSLDDALRGLEYPQVAEPVRYEQARAAYRSAMRGGGVIDVAAHVLALQKLQGILNRLVAEPARRTVELATMTAGTRYARVPEPGACSFCLMLGSRGAVYDKDTVFGEMGKYHDNCRCLGIEVKSDADLPRINRDLMELSQTMNKEFGRSATMNDWRQCITARRQQAGKNVEWPRLQYCRVPRYTGDGMSTVFPGERLPPLDKMPGHVLYGWRDLSDGDKKRLANGETVRGWPHDESLADGHRWDSERKGASKFPKEWTDQQIVDAVRDALEQPSHFRAATVRRTVWREFDGLIVKADYNVRPDGKISFRTAYPVEGVPKGVAEVAK
;
A
#
# COMPACT_ATOMS: atom_id res chain seq x y z
N MET A 1 -8.36 -9.14 30.58
CA MET A 1 -9.82 -9.34 30.39
C MET A 1 -10.08 -9.46 28.90
N PRO A 2 -11.10 -10.23 28.46
CA PRO A 2 -11.57 -10.15 27.07
C PRO A 2 -11.86 -8.69 26.73
N ASN A 3 -11.43 -8.26 25.56
CA ASN A 3 -11.55 -6.90 25.08
C ASN A 3 -12.85 -6.82 24.27
N HIS A 4 -13.84 -6.01 24.68
CA HIS A 4 -15.17 -5.99 24.05
C HIS A 4 -15.10 -5.63 22.56
N ARG A 5 -14.07 -4.86 22.16
CA ARG A 5 -13.76 -4.62 20.74
C ARG A 5 -13.47 -5.91 19.97
N ASP A 6 -12.76 -6.87 20.56
CA ASP A 6 -12.41 -8.12 19.89
C ASP A 6 -13.64 -9.05 19.78
N ASP A 7 -14.55 -9.02 20.76
CA ASP A 7 -15.86 -9.70 20.69
C ASP A 7 -16.77 -9.08 19.62
N TYR A 8 -16.79 -7.74 19.53
CA TYR A 8 -17.47 -7.01 18.47
C TYR A 8 -16.92 -7.37 17.08
N ALA A 9 -15.59 -7.43 16.93
CA ALA A 9 -14.94 -7.84 15.69
C ALA A 9 -15.37 -9.24 15.27
N GLN A 10 -15.33 -10.21 16.20
CA GLN A 10 -15.75 -11.59 15.96
C GLN A 10 -17.24 -11.69 15.61
N THR A 11 -18.09 -10.89 16.25
CA THR A 11 -19.52 -10.84 15.94
C THR A 11 -19.76 -10.35 14.51
N LEU A 12 -19.09 -9.27 14.09
CA LEU A 12 -19.19 -8.80 12.71
C LEU A 12 -18.65 -9.80 11.70
N ASP A 13 -17.56 -10.51 12.02
CA ASP A 13 -17.06 -11.62 11.20
C ASP A 13 -18.10 -12.74 11.05
N GLY A 14 -18.73 -13.15 12.15
CA GLY A 14 -19.81 -14.14 12.17
C GLY A 14 -20.99 -13.74 11.28
N LEU A 15 -21.48 -12.52 11.44
CA LEU A 15 -22.60 -11.99 10.66
C LEU A 15 -22.27 -11.94 9.15
N ARG A 16 -21.06 -11.50 8.79
CA ARG A 16 -20.59 -11.52 7.40
C ARG A 16 -20.56 -12.95 6.85
N MET A 17 -20.01 -13.90 7.59
CA MET A 17 -19.94 -15.31 7.16
C MET A 17 -21.33 -15.93 6.95
N LEU A 18 -22.29 -15.66 7.84
CA LEU A 18 -23.67 -16.14 7.71
C LEU A 18 -24.37 -15.51 6.50
N ALA A 19 -24.21 -14.20 6.30
CA ALA A 19 -24.74 -13.52 5.12
C ALA A 19 -24.18 -14.11 3.81
N GLN A 20 -22.87 -14.39 3.76
CA GLN A 20 -22.23 -15.04 2.61
C GLN A 20 -22.78 -16.44 2.35
N ARG A 21 -22.98 -17.23 3.40
CA ARG A 21 -23.57 -18.58 3.30
C ARG A 21 -24.97 -18.50 2.69
N ASP A 22 -25.80 -17.58 3.15
CA ASP A 22 -27.18 -17.44 2.69
C ASP A 22 -27.24 -16.95 1.23
N LEU A 23 -26.38 -15.99 0.85
CA LEU A 23 -26.22 -15.59 -0.55
C LEU A 23 -25.83 -16.77 -1.44
N LEU A 24 -24.84 -17.57 -1.02
CA LEU A 24 -24.40 -18.75 -1.77
C LEU A 24 -25.50 -19.81 -1.88
N ALA A 25 -26.31 -19.99 -0.83
CA ALA A 25 -27.44 -20.91 -0.87
C ALA A 25 -28.48 -20.47 -1.90
N TRP A 26 -28.83 -19.18 -1.94
CA TRP A 26 -29.74 -18.61 -2.95
C TRP A 26 -29.15 -18.68 -4.35
N TRP A 27 -27.86 -18.39 -4.50
CA TRP A 27 -27.14 -18.48 -5.77
C TRP A 27 -27.22 -19.89 -6.36
N LYS A 28 -26.88 -20.91 -5.58
CA LYS A 28 -26.92 -22.32 -6.03
C LYS A 28 -28.33 -22.79 -6.40
N ARG A 29 -29.35 -22.37 -5.64
CA ARG A 29 -30.75 -22.73 -5.94
C ARG A 29 -31.26 -22.13 -7.24
N THR A 30 -30.66 -21.04 -7.71
CA THR A 30 -31.10 -20.28 -8.90
C THR A 30 -30.20 -20.47 -10.12
N GLU A 31 -29.08 -21.19 -10.00
CA GLU A 31 -28.08 -21.40 -11.05
C GLU A 31 -28.65 -22.08 -12.30
N GLY A 32 -29.62 -22.99 -12.13
CA GLY A 32 -30.25 -23.73 -13.23
C GLY A 32 -31.29 -22.93 -14.04
N LEU A 33 -31.64 -21.70 -13.64
CA LEU A 33 -32.72 -20.91 -14.26
C LEU A 33 -32.26 -20.04 -15.44
N GLY A 34 -30.95 -20.01 -15.70
CA GLY A 34 -30.34 -19.07 -16.64
C GLY A 34 -30.12 -17.68 -16.03
N PHE A 35 -29.13 -16.94 -16.53
CA PHE A 35 -28.61 -15.74 -15.87
C PHE A 35 -29.64 -14.61 -15.69
N ILE A 36 -30.48 -14.40 -16.71
CA ILE A 36 -31.48 -13.32 -16.70
C ILE A 36 -32.51 -13.57 -15.60
N GLU A 37 -32.98 -14.81 -15.49
CA GLU A 37 -33.98 -15.19 -14.50
C GLU A 37 -33.39 -15.26 -13.10
N GLN A 38 -32.19 -15.81 -12.96
CA GLN A 38 -31.41 -15.75 -11.72
C GLN A 38 -31.24 -14.29 -11.24
N LYS A 39 -30.87 -13.38 -12.14
CA LYS A 39 -30.73 -11.95 -11.84
C LYS A 39 -32.04 -11.31 -11.35
N ARG A 40 -33.16 -11.70 -11.94
CA ARG A 40 -34.49 -11.20 -11.55
C ARG A 40 -34.87 -11.68 -10.16
N LEU A 41 -34.65 -12.97 -9.86
CA LEU A 41 -35.09 -13.62 -8.64
C LEU A 41 -34.21 -13.32 -7.42
N LEU A 42 -32.92 -13.08 -7.60
CA LEU A 42 -31.98 -12.90 -6.48
C LEU A 42 -32.01 -11.50 -5.86
N VAL A 43 -32.65 -10.50 -6.47
CA VAL A 43 -32.61 -9.11 -5.99
C VAL A 43 -33.29 -8.94 -4.63
N GLU A 44 -34.45 -9.57 -4.43
CA GLU A 44 -35.20 -9.51 -3.17
C GLU A 44 -34.51 -10.30 -2.05
N PRO A 45 -34.10 -11.58 -2.26
CA PRO A 45 -33.29 -12.30 -1.28
C PRO A 45 -32.02 -11.55 -0.89
N PHE A 46 -31.31 -10.95 -1.85
CA PHE A 46 -30.11 -10.17 -1.57
C PHE A 46 -30.40 -8.99 -0.64
N ALA A 47 -31.46 -8.21 -0.93
CA ALA A 47 -31.85 -7.08 -0.10
C ALA A 47 -32.28 -7.52 1.30
N ALA A 48 -33.04 -8.61 1.42
CA ALA A 48 -33.46 -9.16 2.71
C ALA A 48 -32.28 -9.66 3.57
N ILE A 49 -31.27 -10.30 2.95
CA ILE A 49 -30.05 -10.70 3.65
C ILE A 49 -29.31 -9.45 4.16
N VAL A 50 -29.13 -8.44 3.30
CA VAL A 50 -28.47 -7.18 3.68
C VAL A 50 -29.17 -6.51 4.87
N GLU A 51 -30.50 -6.44 4.84
CA GLU A 51 -31.31 -5.83 5.90
C GLU A 51 -31.19 -6.60 7.21
N ALA A 52 -31.42 -7.92 7.19
CA ALA A 52 -31.46 -8.76 8.38
C ALA A 52 -30.11 -8.83 9.11
N TYR A 53 -29.01 -9.05 8.37
CA TYR A 53 -27.68 -9.11 8.97
C TYR A 53 -27.11 -7.71 9.26
N GLY A 54 -27.48 -6.70 8.46
CA GLY A 54 -27.10 -5.31 8.70
C GLY A 54 -27.71 -4.76 10.00
N ALA A 55 -28.98 -5.07 10.29
CA ALA A 55 -29.62 -4.68 11.54
C ALA A 55 -28.90 -5.30 12.75
N GLN A 56 -28.60 -6.60 12.71
CA GLN A 56 -27.83 -7.27 13.78
C GLN A 56 -26.44 -6.66 13.97
N ALA A 57 -25.77 -6.30 12.88
CA ALA A 57 -24.48 -5.64 12.93
C ALA A 57 -24.56 -4.25 13.60
N ALA A 58 -25.64 -3.50 13.36
CA ALA A 58 -25.89 -2.21 14.00
C ALA A 58 -26.08 -2.35 15.53
N TYR A 59 -26.85 -3.35 15.98
CA TYR A 59 -27.04 -3.64 17.41
C TYR A 59 -25.75 -4.11 18.07
N ALA A 60 -24.98 -5.00 17.43
CA ALA A 60 -23.68 -5.44 17.95
C ALA A 60 -22.72 -4.26 18.19
N ALA A 61 -22.75 -3.23 17.34
CA ALA A 61 -21.97 -2.01 17.53
C ALA A 61 -22.47 -1.16 18.71
N ALA A 62 -23.79 -1.07 18.91
CA ALA A 62 -24.36 -0.33 20.02
C ALA A 62 -24.09 -1.03 21.37
N ASP A 63 -24.21 -2.35 21.43
CA ASP A 63 -23.87 -3.16 22.62
C ASP A 63 -22.39 -3.04 22.97
N TYR A 64 -21.51 -3.15 21.96
CA TYR A 64 -20.08 -2.91 22.11
C TYR A 64 -19.79 -1.55 22.76
N LEU A 65 -20.36 -0.49 22.22
CA LEU A 65 -20.17 0.86 22.73
C LEU A 65 -20.73 1.03 24.13
N PHE A 66 -21.92 0.50 24.40
CA PHE A 66 -22.52 0.55 25.73
C PHE A 66 -21.62 -0.13 26.76
N LEU A 67 -21.10 -1.32 26.45
CA LEU A 67 -20.19 -2.06 27.33
C LEU A 67 -18.86 -1.32 27.53
N GLU A 68 -18.19 -0.88 26.47
CA GLU A 68 -16.94 -0.10 26.58
C GLU A 68 -17.14 1.18 27.40
N ARG A 69 -18.22 1.94 27.12
CA ARG A 69 -18.52 3.18 27.86
C ARG A 69 -18.81 2.92 29.33
N SER A 70 -19.46 1.80 29.67
CA SER A 70 -19.76 1.45 31.07
C SER A 70 -18.51 1.26 31.95
N LEU A 71 -17.38 0.95 31.32
CA LEU A 71 -16.08 0.80 31.97
C LEU A 71 -15.26 2.10 32.00
N ASP A 72 -15.74 3.18 31.38
CA ASP A 72 -15.05 4.46 31.29
C ASP A 72 -15.73 5.50 32.19
N ASP A 73 -14.98 6.08 33.14
CA ASP A 73 -15.54 7.04 34.10
C ASP A 73 -16.15 8.29 33.46
N ALA A 74 -15.66 8.71 32.29
CA ALA A 74 -16.17 9.87 31.59
C ALA A 74 -17.38 9.55 30.71
N LEU A 75 -17.53 8.30 30.25
CA LEU A 75 -18.56 7.92 29.28
C LEU A 75 -19.68 7.05 29.87
N ARG A 76 -19.50 6.46 31.06
CA ARG A 76 -20.47 5.53 31.69
C ARG A 76 -21.86 6.10 31.94
N GLY A 77 -22.00 7.42 31.96
CA GLY A 77 -23.28 8.12 32.15
C GLY A 77 -24.03 8.44 30.85
N LEU A 78 -23.44 8.13 29.69
CA LEU A 78 -24.09 8.37 28.40
C LEU A 78 -25.24 7.36 28.17
N GLU A 79 -26.28 7.81 27.49
CA GLU A 79 -27.39 6.95 27.07
C GLU A 79 -26.92 5.83 26.13
N TYR A 80 -27.75 4.79 26.03
CA TYR A 80 -27.52 3.70 25.08
C TYR A 80 -27.41 4.26 23.65
N PRO A 81 -26.40 3.86 22.85
CA PRO A 81 -26.16 4.45 21.54
C PRO A 81 -27.36 4.35 20.59
N GLN A 82 -27.57 5.40 19.79
CA GLN A 82 -28.53 5.33 18.69
C GLN A 82 -28.09 4.27 17.68
N VAL A 83 -28.93 3.25 17.50
CA VAL A 83 -28.71 2.19 16.50
C VAL A 83 -29.03 2.73 15.11
N ALA A 84 -28.10 2.59 14.17
CA ALA A 84 -28.34 2.98 12.78
C ALA A 84 -29.31 2.01 12.08
N GLU A 85 -30.17 2.56 11.24
CA GLU A 85 -31.04 1.78 10.36
C GLU A 85 -30.20 0.90 9.41
N PRO A 86 -30.68 -0.32 9.08
CA PRO A 86 -30.05 -1.13 8.05
C PRO A 86 -30.10 -0.45 6.68
N VAL A 87 -29.25 -0.92 5.76
CA VAL A 87 -29.25 -0.44 4.38
C VAL A 87 -30.63 -0.67 3.74
N ARG A 88 -31.24 0.41 3.25
CA ARG A 88 -32.59 0.37 2.67
C ARG A 88 -32.64 -0.45 1.38
N TYR A 89 -33.80 -1.03 1.10
CA TYR A 89 -34.05 -1.85 -0.09
C TYR A 89 -33.55 -1.22 -1.40
N GLU A 90 -33.83 0.06 -1.65
CA GLU A 90 -33.44 0.73 -2.89
C GLU A 90 -31.92 0.84 -3.06
N GLN A 91 -31.18 1.07 -1.97
CA GLN A 91 -29.72 1.11 -1.98
C GLN A 91 -29.14 -0.30 -2.22
N ALA A 92 -29.67 -1.32 -1.54
CA ALA A 92 -29.27 -2.71 -1.75
C ALA A 92 -29.56 -3.16 -3.19
N ARG A 93 -30.74 -2.81 -3.73
CA ARG A 93 -31.16 -3.08 -5.10
C ARG A 93 -30.24 -2.42 -6.13
N ALA A 94 -29.87 -1.16 -5.92
CA ALA A 94 -28.96 -0.44 -6.81
C ALA A 94 -27.57 -1.08 -6.84
N ALA A 95 -27.03 -1.46 -5.66
CA ALA A 95 -25.74 -2.13 -5.55
C ALA A 95 -25.76 -3.52 -6.19
N TYR A 96 -26.83 -4.30 -5.95
CA TYR A 96 -27.08 -5.58 -6.60
C TYR A 96 -27.07 -5.46 -8.13
N ARG A 97 -27.86 -4.51 -8.68
CA ARG A 97 -27.94 -4.28 -10.12
C ARG A 97 -26.58 -3.91 -10.71
N SER A 98 -25.74 -3.19 -9.97
CA SER A 98 -24.38 -2.84 -10.38
C SER A 98 -23.48 -4.07 -10.50
N ALA A 99 -23.51 -4.98 -9.51
CA ALA A 99 -22.75 -6.24 -9.57
C ALA A 99 -23.21 -7.15 -10.73
N MET A 100 -24.51 -7.17 -11.01
CA MET A 100 -25.12 -7.95 -12.08
C MET A 100 -25.13 -7.23 -13.45
N ARG A 101 -24.27 -6.24 -13.67
CA ARG A 101 -24.10 -5.58 -14.99
C ARG A 101 -23.26 -6.46 -15.92
N GLY A 102 -23.76 -6.65 -17.15
CA GLY A 102 -23.21 -7.56 -18.18
C GLY A 102 -23.89 -8.91 -18.16
N GLY A 103 -24.26 -9.47 -19.33
CA GLY A 103 -24.89 -10.81 -19.40
C GLY A 103 -25.93 -11.03 -20.50
N GLY A 104 -25.61 -10.67 -21.75
CA GLY A 104 -26.41 -11.10 -22.92
C GLY A 104 -26.01 -12.48 -23.45
N VAL A 105 -24.92 -13.08 -22.96
CA VAL A 105 -24.36 -14.35 -23.46
C VAL A 105 -23.92 -15.20 -22.27
N ILE A 106 -24.10 -16.52 -22.40
CA ILE A 106 -23.66 -17.55 -21.44
C ILE A 106 -22.13 -17.50 -21.35
N ASP A 107 -21.61 -16.63 -20.48
CA ASP A 107 -20.20 -16.56 -20.14
C ASP A 107 -20.05 -16.98 -18.67
N VAL A 108 -19.52 -18.19 -18.46
CA VAL A 108 -19.23 -18.73 -17.13
C VAL A 108 -18.33 -17.78 -16.35
N ALA A 109 -17.41 -17.07 -17.01
CA ALA A 109 -16.55 -16.08 -16.36
C ALA A 109 -17.37 -14.88 -15.86
N ALA A 110 -18.40 -14.46 -16.60
CA ALA A 110 -19.31 -13.39 -16.17
C ALA A 110 -20.15 -13.82 -14.95
N HIS A 111 -20.61 -15.07 -14.88
CA HIS A 111 -21.31 -15.59 -13.70
C HIS A 111 -20.42 -15.61 -12.46
N VAL A 112 -19.20 -16.13 -12.58
CA VAL A 112 -18.24 -16.18 -11.48
C VAL A 112 -17.90 -14.76 -11.00
N LEU A 113 -17.66 -13.83 -11.94
CA LEU A 113 -17.38 -12.44 -11.62
C LEU A 113 -18.57 -11.73 -10.94
N ALA A 114 -19.80 -12.00 -11.39
CA ALA A 114 -21.01 -11.44 -10.79
C ALA A 114 -21.18 -11.90 -9.33
N LEU A 115 -20.98 -13.19 -9.06
CA LEU A 115 -20.99 -13.71 -7.69
C LEU A 115 -19.89 -13.06 -6.85
N GLN A 116 -18.65 -13.00 -7.32
CA GLN A 116 -17.54 -12.37 -6.59
C GLN A 116 -17.83 -10.90 -6.24
N LYS A 117 -18.42 -10.14 -7.17
CA LYS A 117 -18.86 -8.76 -6.92
C LYS A 117 -19.97 -8.70 -5.88
N LEU A 118 -20.99 -9.55 -5.98
CA LEU A 118 -22.08 -9.60 -5.00
C LEU A 118 -21.58 -9.93 -3.60
N GLN A 119 -20.67 -10.90 -3.47
CA GLN A 119 -20.07 -11.24 -2.17
C GLN A 119 -19.32 -10.04 -1.57
N GLY A 120 -18.57 -9.31 -2.39
CA GLY A 120 -17.86 -8.11 -1.94
C GLY A 120 -18.79 -6.99 -1.50
N ILE A 121 -19.84 -6.72 -2.27
CA ILE A 121 -20.86 -5.72 -1.93
C ILE A 121 -21.62 -6.13 -0.67
N LEU A 122 -22.02 -7.40 -0.56
CA LEU A 122 -22.74 -7.92 0.59
C LEU A 122 -21.95 -7.69 1.88
N ASN A 123 -20.65 -8.04 1.88
CA ASN A 123 -19.76 -7.78 3.00
C ASN A 123 -19.74 -6.31 3.42
N ARG A 124 -19.75 -5.39 2.44
CA ARG A 124 -19.75 -3.95 2.71
C ARG A 124 -21.08 -3.51 3.31
N LEU A 125 -22.21 -3.87 2.69
CA LEU A 125 -23.54 -3.41 3.10
C LEU A 125 -23.97 -3.99 4.45
N VAL A 126 -23.59 -5.22 4.79
CA VAL A 126 -23.87 -5.83 6.10
C VAL A 126 -23.10 -5.11 7.23
N ALA A 127 -21.85 -4.70 6.97
CA ALA A 127 -21.04 -4.01 7.99
C ALA A 127 -21.27 -2.50 8.05
N GLU A 128 -21.96 -1.91 7.08
CA GLU A 128 -22.19 -0.46 6.97
C GLU A 128 -23.02 0.09 8.15
N PRO A 129 -24.14 -0.53 8.57
CA PRO A 129 -24.91 -0.05 9.72
C PRO A 129 -24.13 -0.06 11.04
N ALA A 130 -23.30 -1.07 11.28
CA ALA A 130 -22.44 -1.13 12.47
C ALA A 130 -21.48 0.07 12.56
N ARG A 131 -20.81 0.39 11.45
CA ARG A 131 -19.92 1.56 11.38
C ARG A 131 -20.70 2.85 11.56
N ARG A 132 -21.89 2.95 10.96
CA ARG A 132 -22.79 4.09 11.09
C ARG A 132 -23.25 4.31 12.53
N THR A 133 -23.57 3.24 13.27
CA THR A 133 -23.89 3.31 14.71
C THR A 133 -22.75 3.94 15.50
N VAL A 134 -21.50 3.51 15.25
CA VAL A 134 -20.33 4.09 15.94
C VAL A 134 -20.10 5.54 15.55
N GLU A 135 -20.26 5.89 14.27
CA GLU A 135 -20.18 7.28 13.81
C GLU A 135 -21.23 8.16 14.48
N LEU A 136 -22.50 7.72 14.55
CA LEU A 136 -23.57 8.46 15.22
C LEU A 136 -23.30 8.63 16.71
N ALA A 137 -22.83 7.56 17.37
CA ALA A 137 -22.54 7.58 18.80
C ALA A 137 -21.39 8.53 19.15
N THR A 138 -20.32 8.54 18.34
CA THR A 138 -19.17 9.44 18.51
C THR A 138 -19.55 10.89 18.24
N MET A 139 -20.38 11.13 17.21
CA MET A 139 -20.92 12.46 16.94
C MET A 139 -21.73 13.00 18.12
N THR A 140 -22.66 12.21 18.65
CA THR A 140 -23.52 12.59 19.76
C THR A 140 -22.73 12.83 21.05
N ALA A 141 -21.72 11.99 21.32
CA ALA A 141 -20.90 12.09 22.52
C ALA A 141 -19.77 13.14 22.44
N GLY A 142 -19.48 13.68 21.25
CA GLY A 142 -18.34 14.58 21.03
C GLY A 142 -16.97 13.90 21.18
N THR A 143 -16.92 12.57 21.11
CA THR A 143 -15.70 11.75 21.09
C THR A 143 -15.18 11.60 19.66
N ARG A 144 -14.08 10.89 19.46
CA ARG A 144 -13.45 10.73 18.15
C ARG A 144 -13.70 9.35 17.55
N TYR A 145 -13.57 9.27 16.23
CA TYR A 145 -13.73 8.04 15.47
C TYR A 145 -12.38 7.55 14.96
N ALA A 146 -12.15 6.24 15.02
CA ALA A 146 -11.00 5.61 14.39
C ALA A 146 -11.41 4.38 13.57
N ARG A 147 -10.76 4.22 12.42
CA ARG A 147 -10.88 3.01 11.59
C ARG A 147 -9.79 2.03 11.98
N VAL A 148 -10.15 0.82 12.37
CA VAL A 148 -9.18 -0.22 12.75
C VAL A 148 -9.04 -1.23 11.61
N PRO A 149 -7.87 -1.31 10.96
CA PRO A 149 -7.61 -2.32 9.95
C PRO A 149 -7.39 -3.69 10.58
N GLU A 150 -7.91 -4.73 9.93
CA GLU A 150 -7.65 -6.12 10.29
C GLU A 150 -6.44 -6.69 9.54
N PRO A 151 -5.87 -7.82 9.99
CA PRO A 151 -4.90 -8.60 9.22
C PRO A 151 -5.40 -8.85 7.79
N GLY A 152 -4.55 -8.56 6.81
CA GLY A 152 -4.86 -8.69 5.38
C GLY A 152 -5.54 -7.46 4.75
N ALA A 153 -5.78 -6.39 5.50
CA ALA A 153 -6.35 -5.15 4.95
C ALA A 153 -5.57 -4.61 3.73
N CYS A 154 -6.31 -4.00 2.79
CA CYS A 154 -5.71 -3.41 1.60
C CYS A 154 -5.00 -2.08 1.95
N SER A 155 -4.10 -1.61 1.08
CA SER A 155 -3.34 -0.38 1.30
C SER A 155 -4.22 0.84 1.55
N PHE A 156 -5.42 0.91 0.97
CA PHE A 156 -6.36 2.02 1.21
C PHE A 156 -6.87 2.04 2.65
N CYS A 157 -7.19 0.87 3.21
CA CYS A 157 -7.58 0.77 4.61
C CYS A 157 -6.45 1.07 5.58
N LEU A 158 -5.22 0.63 5.24
CA LEU A 158 -4.04 0.93 6.04
C LEU A 158 -3.75 2.44 6.03
N MET A 159 -3.87 3.09 4.87
CA MET A 159 -3.79 4.55 4.74
C MET A 159 -4.86 5.24 5.59
N LEU A 160 -6.12 4.82 5.53
CA LEU A 160 -7.17 5.46 6.34
C LEU A 160 -7.01 5.18 7.84
N GLY A 161 -6.54 4.00 8.22
CA GLY A 161 -6.22 3.67 9.61
C GLY A 161 -5.06 4.50 10.18
N SER A 162 -4.18 5.03 9.33
CA SER A 162 -3.07 5.91 9.73
C SER A 162 -3.48 7.34 10.09
N ARG A 163 -4.73 7.74 9.88
CA ARG A 163 -5.19 9.12 10.16
C ARG A 163 -5.38 9.41 11.66
N GLY A 164 -5.34 8.39 12.50
CA GLY A 164 -5.55 8.51 13.94
C GLY A 164 -7.01 8.72 14.33
N ALA A 165 -7.21 9.34 15.50
CA ALA A 165 -8.51 9.66 16.06
C ALA A 165 -9.05 10.94 15.39
N VAL A 166 -9.81 10.74 14.31
CA VAL A 166 -10.37 11.83 13.52
C VAL A 166 -11.75 12.21 14.04
N TYR A 167 -12.03 13.52 14.08
CA TYR A 167 -13.37 14.04 14.31
C TYR A 167 -13.54 15.34 13.53
N ASP A 168 -13.92 15.17 12.27
CA ASP A 168 -14.49 16.22 11.43
C ASP A 168 -15.48 15.52 10.50
N LYS A 169 -16.70 16.07 10.39
CA LYS A 169 -17.74 15.54 9.50
C LYS A 169 -17.22 15.39 8.07
N ASP A 170 -16.36 16.28 7.59
CA ASP A 170 -15.90 16.26 6.20
C ASP A 170 -14.89 15.12 5.96
N THR A 171 -14.20 14.67 7.02
CA THR A 171 -13.23 13.56 6.96
C THR A 171 -13.92 12.19 7.02
N VAL A 172 -15.02 12.07 7.78
CA VAL A 172 -15.77 10.82 7.97
C VAL A 172 -16.87 10.63 6.91
N PHE A 173 -17.50 11.72 6.46
CA PHE A 173 -18.64 11.68 5.53
C PHE A 173 -18.28 11.98 4.06
N GLY A 174 -17.05 12.41 3.79
CA GLY A 174 -16.56 12.64 2.42
C GLY A 174 -16.29 11.34 1.65
N GLU A 175 -15.88 11.46 0.38
CA GLU A 175 -15.56 10.29 -0.47
C GLU A 175 -14.47 9.36 0.14
N MET A 176 -13.61 9.92 0.97
CA MET A 176 -12.53 9.24 1.69
C MET A 176 -13.02 8.43 2.92
N GLY A 177 -14.25 8.63 3.37
CA GLY A 177 -14.87 7.87 4.47
C GLY A 177 -15.46 6.52 4.02
N LYS A 178 -15.61 6.30 2.71
CA LYS A 178 -16.23 5.09 2.18
C LYS A 178 -15.41 3.83 2.50
N TYR A 179 -16.12 2.73 2.71
CA TYR A 179 -15.55 1.39 2.83
C TYR A 179 -15.65 0.70 1.46
N HIS A 180 -14.62 -0.03 1.06
CA HIS A 180 -14.64 -0.77 -0.20
C HIS A 180 -15.33 -2.14 -0.04
N ASP A 181 -15.67 -2.76 -1.17
CA ASP A 181 -16.17 -4.14 -1.18
C ASP A 181 -15.11 -5.10 -0.61
N ASN A 182 -15.53 -6.10 0.17
CA ASN A 182 -14.64 -6.98 0.96
C ASN A 182 -13.83 -6.28 2.08
N CYS A 183 -14.16 -5.04 2.45
CA CYS A 183 -13.50 -4.36 3.56
C CYS A 183 -13.97 -4.93 4.90
N ARG A 184 -13.03 -5.44 5.70
CA ARG A 184 -13.33 -5.96 7.03
C ARG A 184 -13.11 -4.98 8.19
N CYS A 185 -12.53 -3.82 7.92
CA CYS A 185 -12.16 -2.84 8.95
C CYS A 185 -13.35 -2.44 9.86
N LEU A 186 -13.02 -2.22 11.13
CA LEU A 186 -13.95 -1.75 12.14
C LEU A 186 -13.97 -0.22 12.21
N GLY A 187 -15.09 0.32 12.68
CA GLY A 187 -15.15 1.66 13.26
C GLY A 187 -15.18 1.53 14.77
N ILE A 188 -14.39 2.34 15.48
CA ILE A 188 -14.37 2.39 16.94
C ILE A 188 -14.46 3.84 17.44
N GLU A 189 -14.97 3.98 18.66
CA GLU A 189 -14.88 5.21 19.43
C GLU A 189 -13.53 5.28 20.15
N VAL A 190 -12.90 6.46 20.13
CA VAL A 190 -11.68 6.77 20.88
C VAL A 190 -11.79 8.19 21.42
N LYS A 191 -11.16 8.48 22.56
CA LYS A 191 -11.17 9.85 23.13
C LYS A 191 -10.04 10.69 22.55
N SER A 192 -8.89 10.07 22.30
CA SER A 192 -7.67 10.71 21.80
C SER A 192 -6.80 9.74 21.00
N ASP A 193 -5.75 10.25 20.36
CA ASP A 193 -4.75 9.40 19.69
C ASP A 193 -4.04 8.44 20.65
N ALA A 194 -4.00 8.75 21.96
CA ALA A 194 -3.41 7.88 22.96
C ALA A 194 -4.21 6.57 23.16
N ASP A 195 -5.52 6.63 22.93
CA ASP A 195 -6.45 5.50 23.08
C ASP A 195 -6.50 4.61 21.83
N LEU A 196 -5.80 5.00 20.75
CA LEU A 196 -5.80 4.24 19.51
C LEU A 196 -5.22 2.84 19.71
N PRO A 197 -5.77 1.81 19.05
CA PRO A 197 -5.14 0.49 19.01
C PRO A 197 -3.71 0.57 18.48
N ARG A 198 -2.84 -0.36 18.91
CA ARG A 198 -1.43 -0.40 18.48
C ARG A 198 -1.28 -0.34 16.96
N ILE A 199 -2.10 -1.10 16.21
CA ILE A 199 -2.05 -1.11 14.74
C ILE A 199 -2.26 0.29 14.13
N ASN A 200 -3.12 1.12 14.72
CA ASN A 200 -3.34 2.48 14.25
C ASN A 200 -2.13 3.38 14.51
N ARG A 201 -1.52 3.26 15.69
CA ARG A 201 -0.31 4.01 16.05
C ARG A 201 0.88 3.62 15.15
N ASP A 202 1.08 2.33 14.93
CA ASP A 202 2.11 1.81 14.01
C ASP A 202 1.87 2.33 12.57
N LEU A 203 0.61 2.46 12.14
CA LEU A 203 0.26 3.05 10.85
C LEU A 203 0.46 4.57 10.80
N MET A 204 0.20 5.29 11.88
CA MET A 204 0.49 6.73 11.98
C MET A 204 2.00 6.99 11.84
N GLU A 205 2.82 6.22 12.56
CA GLU A 205 4.28 6.28 12.46
C GLU A 205 4.77 5.96 11.03
N LEU A 206 4.19 4.94 10.41
CA LEU A 206 4.45 4.62 9.00
C LEU A 206 4.08 5.80 8.09
N SER A 207 2.92 6.41 8.28
CA SER A 207 2.51 7.57 7.47
C SER A 207 3.46 8.75 7.63
N GLN A 208 3.91 9.02 8.86
CA GLN A 208 4.87 10.09 9.14
C GLN A 208 6.21 9.81 8.45
N THR A 209 6.69 8.57 8.55
CA THR A 209 7.91 8.12 7.86
C THR A 209 7.77 8.30 6.36
N MET A 210 6.69 7.79 5.77
CA MET A 210 6.41 7.96 4.33
C MET A 210 6.38 9.43 3.92
N ASN A 211 5.68 10.28 4.67
CA ASN A 211 5.58 11.70 4.33
C ASN A 211 6.95 12.39 4.32
N LYS A 212 7.79 12.04 5.30
CA LYS A 212 9.17 12.53 5.39
C LYS A 212 10.01 12.03 4.21
N GLU A 213 10.02 10.72 3.95
CA GLU A 213 10.85 10.12 2.90
C GLU A 213 10.41 10.54 1.49
N PHE A 214 9.11 10.80 1.27
CA PHE A 214 8.62 11.34 0.00
C PHE A 214 8.69 12.87 -0.10
N GLY A 215 9.02 13.58 0.98
CA GLY A 215 9.03 15.05 1.03
C GLY A 215 7.65 15.71 0.83
N ARG A 216 6.56 14.95 0.91
CA ARG A 216 5.18 15.40 0.74
C ARG A 216 4.22 14.40 1.38
N SER A 217 2.95 14.78 1.50
CA SER A 217 1.90 13.83 1.91
C SER A 217 1.85 12.62 0.96
N ALA A 218 1.89 11.41 1.53
CA ALA A 218 1.87 10.16 0.79
C ALA A 218 0.53 9.96 0.07
N THR A 219 0.60 9.65 -1.22
CA THR A 219 -0.60 9.34 -2.02
C THR A 219 -1.03 7.88 -1.82
N MET A 220 -2.23 7.54 -2.31
CA MET A 220 -2.66 6.14 -2.36
C MET A 220 -1.69 5.24 -3.14
N ASN A 221 -1.05 5.74 -4.20
CA ASN A 221 -0.10 4.94 -4.96
C ASN A 221 1.21 4.70 -4.19
N ASP A 222 1.57 5.60 -3.28
CA ASP A 222 2.75 5.45 -2.42
C ASP A 222 2.47 4.44 -1.32
N TRP A 223 1.28 4.48 -0.71
CA TRP A 223 0.80 3.45 0.23
C TRP A 223 0.73 2.06 -0.41
N ARG A 224 0.25 1.94 -1.66
CA ARG A 224 0.28 0.67 -2.40
C ARG A 224 1.71 0.15 -2.52
N GLN A 225 2.63 1.00 -2.95
CA GLN A 225 4.03 0.65 -3.12
C GLN A 225 4.68 0.22 -1.81
N CYS A 226 4.60 1.04 -0.75
CA CYS A 226 5.22 0.77 0.53
C CYS A 226 4.73 -0.55 1.13
N ILE A 227 3.42 -0.80 1.11
CA ILE A 227 2.84 -2.05 1.62
C ILE A 227 3.24 -3.26 0.76
N THR A 228 3.31 -3.12 -0.57
CA THR A 228 3.82 -4.21 -1.43
C THR A 228 5.30 -4.51 -1.15
N ALA A 229 6.14 -3.47 -1.03
CA ALA A 229 7.56 -3.61 -0.71
C ALA A 229 7.76 -4.32 0.64
N ARG A 230 7.08 -3.86 1.69
CA ARG A 230 7.09 -4.51 3.01
C ARG A 230 6.71 -5.98 2.95
N ARG A 231 5.64 -6.33 2.21
CA ARG A 231 5.21 -7.73 2.05
C ARG A 231 6.24 -8.61 1.32
N GLN A 232 6.96 -8.04 0.35
CA GLN A 232 8.01 -8.76 -0.37
C GLN A 232 9.24 -8.99 0.51
N GLN A 233 9.61 -8.00 1.32
CA GLN A 233 10.81 -8.03 2.16
C GLN A 233 10.61 -8.77 3.51
N ALA A 234 9.39 -8.81 4.07
CA ALA A 234 9.11 -9.32 5.43
C ALA A 234 9.30 -10.83 5.68
N GLY A 235 9.84 -11.61 4.75
CA GLY A 235 10.03 -13.06 4.99
C GLY A 235 10.38 -13.89 3.78
N LYS A 236 10.81 -13.28 2.68
CA LYS A 236 11.26 -13.99 1.50
C LYS A 236 12.58 -13.37 1.05
N ASN A 237 13.55 -14.23 0.82
CA ASN A 237 14.82 -13.99 0.13
C ASN A 237 14.55 -13.62 -1.35
N VAL A 238 13.75 -12.58 -1.57
CA VAL A 238 13.33 -12.13 -2.90
C VAL A 238 14.50 -11.41 -3.54
N GLU A 239 14.83 -11.79 -4.77
CA GLU A 239 15.78 -11.02 -5.56
C GLU A 239 15.13 -9.70 -6.01
N TRP A 240 15.77 -8.57 -5.71
CA TRP A 240 15.36 -7.23 -6.15
C TRP A 240 13.88 -6.91 -5.84
N PRO A 241 13.45 -6.94 -4.57
CA PRO A 241 12.09 -6.56 -4.21
C PRO A 241 11.88 -5.06 -4.45
N ARG A 242 10.61 -4.63 -4.42
CA ARG A 242 10.27 -3.21 -4.46
C ARG A 242 10.83 -2.49 -3.23
N LEU A 243 11.18 -1.22 -3.43
CA LEU A 243 11.56 -0.31 -2.36
C LEU A 243 10.34 0.39 -1.74
N GLN A 244 10.36 0.57 -0.43
CA GLN A 244 9.26 1.14 0.35
C GLN A 244 9.06 2.62 0.02
N TYR A 245 10.15 3.38 -0.05
CA TYR A 245 10.12 4.84 -0.15
C TYR A 245 10.68 5.42 -1.46
N CYS A 246 11.03 4.56 -2.42
CA CYS A 246 11.67 4.97 -3.67
C CYS A 246 11.06 4.25 -4.87
N ARG A 247 10.70 4.98 -5.93
CA ARG A 247 10.30 4.38 -7.21
C ARG A 247 11.54 4.20 -8.08
N VAL A 248 11.53 3.15 -8.91
CA VAL A 248 12.51 3.03 -9.99
C VAL A 248 12.27 4.17 -10.98
N PRO A 249 13.26 5.05 -11.21
CA PRO A 249 13.11 6.13 -12.16
C PRO A 249 13.05 5.60 -13.59
N ARG A 250 12.48 6.39 -14.49
CA ARG A 250 12.48 6.13 -15.93
C ARG A 250 13.27 7.23 -16.63
N TYR A 251 13.95 6.89 -17.72
CA TYR A 251 14.52 7.91 -18.59
C TYR A 251 13.43 8.85 -19.09
N THR A 252 13.76 10.14 -19.18
CA THR A 252 12.84 11.18 -19.66
C THR A 252 12.84 11.27 -21.19
N GLY A 253 13.95 10.91 -21.82
CA GLY A 253 14.12 10.78 -23.27
C GLY A 253 13.89 9.36 -23.76
N ASP A 254 14.57 9.02 -24.85
CA ASP A 254 14.45 7.74 -25.55
C ASP A 254 15.30 6.60 -24.94
N GLY A 255 16.02 6.88 -23.84
CA GLY A 255 16.94 5.94 -23.21
C GLY A 255 18.25 5.74 -23.98
N MET A 256 18.58 6.63 -24.92
CA MET A 256 19.85 6.66 -25.61
C MET A 256 20.82 7.64 -24.92
N SER A 257 22.11 7.37 -25.03
CA SER A 257 23.14 8.26 -24.51
C SER A 257 23.25 9.52 -25.37
N THR A 258 23.26 10.69 -24.72
CA THR A 258 23.49 11.98 -25.36
C THR A 258 24.96 12.24 -25.68
N VAL A 259 25.89 11.54 -25.01
CA VAL A 259 27.34 11.73 -25.14
C VAL A 259 28.06 10.55 -25.81
N PHE A 260 27.36 9.44 -26.01
CA PHE A 260 27.86 8.25 -26.71
C PHE A 260 26.87 7.88 -27.82
N PRO A 261 26.97 8.51 -29.02
CA PRO A 261 26.00 8.34 -30.08
C PRO A 261 25.75 6.88 -30.45
N GLY A 262 24.47 6.49 -30.53
CA GLY A 262 24.04 5.13 -30.86
C GLY A 262 24.09 4.12 -29.71
N GLU A 263 24.62 4.50 -28.53
CA GLU A 263 24.62 3.63 -27.35
C GLU A 263 23.35 3.82 -26.52
N ARG A 264 22.80 2.71 -26.02
CA ARG A 264 21.70 2.73 -25.04
C ARG A 264 22.22 2.97 -23.63
N LEU A 265 21.41 3.62 -22.81
CA LEU A 265 21.67 3.77 -21.38
C LEU A 265 21.35 2.46 -20.63
N PRO A 266 21.96 2.22 -19.45
CA PRO A 266 21.74 0.99 -18.71
C PRO A 266 20.30 0.87 -18.19
N PRO A 267 19.78 -0.35 -17.98
CA PRO A 267 18.50 -0.53 -17.30
C PRO A 267 18.61 -0.02 -15.85
N LEU A 268 17.52 0.58 -15.36
CA LEU A 268 17.46 1.26 -14.05
C LEU A 268 16.82 0.41 -12.95
N ASP A 269 16.26 -0.76 -13.27
CA ASP A 269 15.48 -1.62 -12.35
C ASP A 269 16.24 -1.99 -11.08
N LYS A 270 17.54 -2.27 -11.19
CA LYS A 270 18.42 -2.63 -10.07
C LYS A 270 19.15 -1.44 -9.45
N MET A 271 19.17 -0.29 -10.14
CA MET A 271 19.98 0.85 -9.72
C MET A 271 19.59 1.36 -8.33
N PRO A 272 18.30 1.58 -7.99
CA PRO A 272 17.92 2.08 -6.68
C PRO A 272 18.40 1.20 -5.52
N GLY A 273 18.13 -0.11 -5.56
CA GLY A 273 18.56 -1.03 -4.51
C GLY A 273 20.09 -1.07 -4.36
N HIS A 274 20.81 -1.01 -5.48
CA HIS A 274 22.27 -0.99 -5.47
C HIS A 274 22.83 0.30 -4.87
N VAL A 275 22.36 1.46 -5.35
CA VAL A 275 22.87 2.77 -4.93
C VAL A 275 22.50 3.05 -3.48
N LEU A 276 21.25 2.81 -3.10
CA LEU A 276 20.73 3.18 -1.79
C LEU A 276 21.18 2.20 -0.71
N TYR A 277 21.05 0.89 -0.96
CA TYR A 277 21.20 -0.16 0.06
C TYR A 277 22.36 -1.12 -0.21
N GLY A 278 23.08 -0.94 -1.32
CA GLY A 278 24.25 -1.76 -1.64
C GLY A 278 23.90 -3.17 -2.14
N TRP A 279 22.66 -3.40 -2.57
CA TRP A 279 22.18 -4.67 -3.13
C TRP A 279 22.98 -5.12 -4.35
N ARG A 280 23.15 -6.43 -4.53
CA ARG A 280 24.00 -7.02 -5.56
C ARG A 280 23.45 -8.33 -6.08
N ASP A 281 23.64 -8.54 -7.38
CA ASP A 281 23.45 -9.87 -7.96
C ASP A 281 24.42 -10.87 -7.31
N LEU A 282 23.88 -12.00 -6.87
CA LEU A 282 24.64 -13.07 -6.26
C LEU A 282 25.38 -13.86 -7.34
N SER A 283 26.69 -14.01 -7.18
CA SER A 283 27.47 -14.96 -7.99
C SER A 283 27.10 -16.41 -7.62
N ASP A 284 27.50 -17.38 -8.46
CA ASP A 284 27.31 -18.79 -8.12
C ASP A 284 28.06 -19.19 -6.85
N GLY A 285 29.19 -18.52 -6.55
CA GLY A 285 29.90 -18.68 -5.29
C GLY A 285 29.08 -18.14 -4.10
N ASP A 286 28.48 -16.97 -4.25
CA ASP A 286 27.62 -16.38 -3.21
C ASP A 286 26.40 -17.25 -2.92
N LYS A 287 25.76 -17.80 -3.95
CA LYS A 287 24.62 -18.71 -3.79
C LYS A 287 25.01 -19.96 -3.00
N LYS A 288 26.19 -20.52 -3.25
CA LYS A 288 26.72 -21.66 -2.46
C LYS A 288 26.97 -21.28 -1.01
N ARG A 289 27.54 -20.10 -0.76
CA ARG A 289 27.78 -19.58 0.59
C ARG A 289 26.47 -19.37 1.36
N LEU A 290 25.45 -18.79 0.72
CA LEU A 290 24.11 -18.66 1.31
C LEU A 290 23.46 -20.01 1.61
N ALA A 291 23.60 -20.99 0.72
CA ALA A 291 23.10 -22.35 0.94
C ALA A 291 23.77 -23.03 2.15
N ASN A 292 25.01 -22.62 2.49
CA ASN A 292 25.74 -23.07 3.68
C ASN A 292 25.45 -22.22 4.94
N GLY A 293 24.53 -21.25 4.85
CA GLY A 293 24.19 -20.36 5.98
C GLY A 293 25.18 -19.21 6.21
N GLU A 294 26.11 -18.97 5.29
CA GLU A 294 27.05 -17.85 5.40
C GLU A 294 26.43 -16.53 4.95
N THR A 295 26.85 -15.43 5.57
CA THR A 295 26.48 -14.08 5.12
C THR A 295 27.18 -13.69 3.83
N VAL A 296 26.43 -13.07 2.92
CA VAL A 296 26.94 -12.52 1.66
C VAL A 296 26.68 -11.02 1.61
N ARG A 297 27.65 -10.27 1.09
CA ARG A 297 27.56 -8.83 0.93
C ARG A 297 26.45 -8.44 -0.05
N GLY A 298 25.65 -7.44 0.31
CA GLY A 298 24.51 -7.00 -0.50
C GLY A 298 23.32 -7.94 -0.43
N TRP A 299 23.29 -8.85 0.55
CA TRP A 299 22.20 -9.77 0.82
C TRP A 299 21.90 -9.88 2.32
N PRO A 300 20.64 -10.08 2.74
CA PRO A 300 19.40 -10.12 1.96
C PRO A 300 19.07 -8.79 1.28
N HIS A 301 18.34 -8.81 0.17
CA HIS A 301 17.85 -7.59 -0.48
C HIS A 301 16.70 -6.96 0.31
N ASP A 302 17.00 -6.42 1.49
CA ASP A 302 16.09 -5.61 2.28
C ASP A 302 16.72 -4.26 2.61
N GLU A 303 15.86 -3.31 3.00
CA GLU A 303 16.24 -1.91 3.24
C GLU A 303 16.98 -1.70 4.58
N SER A 304 17.22 -2.74 5.37
CA SER A 304 18.10 -2.67 6.55
C SER A 304 19.59 -2.71 6.17
N LEU A 305 19.95 -3.12 4.95
CA LEU A 305 21.33 -3.06 4.48
C LEU A 305 21.79 -1.61 4.29
N ALA A 306 22.73 -1.17 5.13
CA ALA A 306 23.36 0.15 5.06
C ALA A 306 24.63 0.17 4.19
N ASP A 307 24.71 -0.69 3.17
CA ASP A 307 25.94 -0.93 2.38
C ASP A 307 26.08 -0.02 1.14
N GLY A 308 25.05 0.78 0.85
CA GLY A 308 24.96 1.65 -0.32
C GLY A 308 25.71 2.97 -0.16
N HIS A 309 25.06 4.05 -0.59
CA HIS A 309 25.61 5.41 -0.64
C HIS A 309 24.71 6.43 0.06
N ARG A 310 23.64 5.99 0.75
CA ARG A 310 22.86 6.88 1.61
C ARG A 310 23.74 7.49 2.72
N TRP A 311 23.25 8.58 3.30
CA TRP A 311 23.94 9.32 4.36
C TRP A 311 24.28 8.43 5.58
N ASP A 312 23.43 7.45 5.86
CA ASP A 312 23.54 6.51 6.96
C ASP A 312 24.33 5.24 6.60
N SER A 313 24.99 5.19 5.43
CA SER A 313 25.76 4.01 5.06
C SER A 313 26.83 3.66 6.11
N GLU A 314 26.88 2.40 6.52
CA GLU A 314 27.85 1.86 7.48
C GLU A 314 29.12 1.35 6.79
N ARG A 315 29.15 1.33 5.46
CA ARG A 315 30.29 0.87 4.69
C ARG A 315 31.48 1.82 4.87
N LYS A 316 32.58 1.28 5.39
CA LYS A 316 33.86 2.01 5.57
C LYS A 316 34.33 2.66 4.25
N GLY A 317 34.55 3.97 4.29
CA GLY A 317 35.04 4.75 3.15
C GLY A 317 34.03 4.95 2.02
N ALA A 318 32.74 4.69 2.25
CA ALA A 318 31.71 5.03 1.27
C ALA A 318 31.59 6.55 1.11
N SER A 319 31.57 7.03 -0.13
CA SER A 319 31.03 8.35 -0.44
C SER A 319 29.53 8.35 -0.16
N LYS A 320 29.04 9.39 0.49
CA LYS A 320 27.67 9.45 1.00
C LYS A 320 26.92 10.62 0.39
N PHE A 321 25.68 10.38 -0.02
CA PHE A 321 24.75 11.45 -0.35
C PHE A 321 24.40 12.25 0.92
N PRO A 322 24.03 13.53 0.78
CA PRO A 322 23.64 14.36 1.93
C PRO A 322 22.42 13.81 2.65
N LYS A 323 22.29 14.11 3.95
CA LYS A 323 21.21 13.58 4.80
C LYS A 323 19.83 14.13 4.42
N GLU A 324 19.82 15.32 3.83
CA GLU A 324 18.65 16.04 3.38
C GLU A 324 18.12 15.54 2.02
N TRP A 325 18.89 14.74 1.29
CA TRP A 325 18.44 14.11 0.06
C TRP A 325 17.60 12.88 0.37
N THR A 326 16.36 12.86 -0.13
CA THR A 326 15.50 11.68 -0.11
C THR A 326 16.04 10.61 -1.04
N ASP A 327 15.66 9.35 -0.81
CA ASP A 327 16.00 8.23 -1.69
C ASP A 327 15.59 8.50 -3.14
N GLN A 328 14.42 9.12 -3.34
CA GLN A 328 13.92 9.47 -4.67
C GLN A 328 14.81 10.50 -5.37
N GLN A 329 15.23 11.55 -4.66
CA GLN A 329 16.16 12.56 -5.21
C GLN A 329 17.50 11.94 -5.59
N ILE A 330 18.02 11.02 -4.78
CA ILE A 330 19.28 10.31 -5.07
C ILE A 330 19.15 9.53 -6.39
N VAL A 331 18.11 8.71 -6.54
CA VAL A 331 17.99 7.86 -7.75
C VAL A 331 17.62 8.68 -8.99
N ASP A 332 16.87 9.76 -8.85
CA ASP A 332 16.56 10.69 -9.94
C ASP A 332 17.83 11.40 -10.42
N ALA A 333 18.68 11.87 -9.49
CA ALA A 333 19.97 12.47 -9.84
C ALA A 333 20.91 11.47 -10.53
N VAL A 334 20.90 10.20 -10.14
CA VAL A 334 21.66 9.15 -10.84
C VAL A 334 21.13 8.94 -12.26
N ARG A 335 19.80 8.90 -12.46
CA ARG A 335 19.17 8.82 -13.78
C ARG A 335 19.53 10.04 -14.63
N ASP A 336 19.46 11.23 -14.05
CA ASP A 336 19.77 12.50 -14.72
C ASP A 336 21.25 12.61 -15.09
N ALA A 337 22.15 12.07 -14.27
CA ALA A 337 23.57 11.98 -14.56
C ALA A 337 23.87 11.00 -15.72
N LEU A 338 23.09 9.92 -15.85
CA LEU A 338 23.18 9.01 -16.99
C LEU A 338 22.65 9.64 -18.27
N GLU A 339 21.53 10.35 -18.18
CA GLU A 339 20.79 10.84 -19.35
C GLU A 339 21.35 12.14 -19.93
N GLN A 340 21.73 13.10 -19.08
CA GLN A 340 22.25 14.40 -19.51
C GLN A 340 23.47 14.78 -18.66
N PRO A 341 24.59 14.07 -18.84
CA PRO A 341 25.81 14.39 -18.11
C PRO A 341 26.39 15.74 -18.53
N SER A 342 27.16 16.33 -17.61
CA SER A 342 28.03 17.47 -17.89
C SER A 342 29.41 17.05 -18.40
N HIS A 343 29.88 15.89 -17.96
CA HIS A 343 31.19 15.36 -18.30
C HIS A 343 31.13 13.85 -18.50
N PHE A 344 32.03 13.31 -19.32
CA PHE A 344 32.02 11.89 -19.65
C PHE A 344 33.40 11.35 -20.03
N ARG A 345 33.56 10.04 -19.84
CA ARG A 345 34.74 9.27 -20.21
C ARG A 345 34.31 7.89 -20.69
N ALA A 346 34.85 7.47 -21.83
CA ALA A 346 34.74 6.11 -22.33
C ALA A 346 36.04 5.33 -22.13
N ALA A 347 35.90 4.05 -21.82
CA ALA A 347 36.92 3.01 -21.96
C ALA A 347 36.37 1.89 -22.84
N THR A 348 37.12 0.79 -23.05
CA THR A 348 36.67 -0.31 -23.93
C THR A 348 35.29 -0.85 -23.56
N VAL A 349 35.04 -1.08 -22.26
CA VAL A 349 33.75 -1.59 -21.76
C VAL A 349 33.04 -0.57 -20.87
N ARG A 350 33.79 0.25 -20.13
CA ARG A 350 33.21 1.15 -19.13
C ARG A 350 32.82 2.48 -19.77
N ARG A 351 31.68 3.01 -19.33
CA ARG A 351 31.27 4.40 -19.49
C ARG A 351 31.19 5.01 -18.11
N THR A 352 31.76 6.20 -17.95
CA THR A 352 31.65 6.98 -16.73
C THR A 352 31.17 8.37 -17.11
N VAL A 353 30.19 8.84 -16.37
CA VAL A 353 29.55 10.13 -16.59
C VAL A 353 29.42 10.88 -15.27
N TRP A 354 29.40 12.21 -15.34
CA TRP A 354 29.27 13.09 -14.18
C TRP A 354 28.26 14.20 -14.45
N ARG A 355 27.48 14.53 -13.43
CA ARG A 355 26.58 15.68 -13.45
C ARG A 355 26.59 16.39 -12.09
N GLU A 356 26.56 17.70 -12.12
CA GLU A 356 26.48 18.55 -10.94
C GLU A 356 25.02 18.89 -10.60
N PHE A 357 24.70 18.87 -9.31
CA PHE A 357 23.42 19.24 -8.72
C PHE A 357 23.71 20.10 -7.50
N ASP A 358 23.48 21.42 -7.59
CA ASP A 358 23.68 22.36 -6.48
C ASP A 358 25.05 22.21 -5.76
N GLY A 359 26.13 22.08 -6.53
CA GLY A 359 27.49 21.89 -6.01
C GLY A 359 27.85 20.44 -5.66
N LEU A 360 26.91 19.49 -5.70
CA LEU A 360 27.17 18.06 -5.54
C LEU A 360 27.38 17.40 -6.90
N ILE A 361 28.55 16.79 -7.12
CA ILE A 361 28.82 16.06 -8.37
C ILE A 361 28.47 14.59 -8.19
N VAL A 362 27.51 14.09 -8.96
CA VAL A 362 27.15 12.67 -9.03
C VAL A 362 27.91 12.01 -10.17
N LYS A 363 28.70 10.98 -9.83
CA LYS A 363 29.38 10.10 -10.79
C LYS A 363 28.55 8.84 -10.98
N ALA A 364 28.30 8.44 -12.22
CA ALA A 364 27.68 7.15 -12.55
C ALA A 364 28.57 6.34 -13.50
N ASP A 365 28.71 5.04 -13.21
CA ASP A 365 29.40 4.07 -14.03
C ASP A 365 28.41 3.03 -14.58
N TYR A 366 28.58 2.69 -15.85
CA TYR A 366 27.91 1.53 -16.45
C TYR A 366 28.84 0.85 -17.47
N ASN A 367 28.50 -0.39 -17.82
CA ASN A 367 29.25 -1.18 -18.78
C ASN A 367 28.44 -1.35 -20.07
N VAL A 368 29.11 -1.23 -21.21
CA VAL A 368 28.64 -1.65 -22.54
C VAL A 368 29.62 -2.71 -23.03
N ARG A 369 29.18 -3.97 -23.06
CA ARG A 369 30.03 -5.10 -23.45
C ARG A 369 30.01 -5.31 -24.98
N PRO A 370 31.06 -5.95 -25.55
CA PRO A 370 31.11 -6.24 -26.99
C PRO A 370 29.96 -7.11 -27.51
N ASP A 371 29.36 -7.93 -26.64
CA ASP A 371 28.17 -8.74 -26.92
C ASP A 371 26.85 -7.92 -26.94
N GLY A 372 26.95 -6.59 -26.80
CA GLY A 372 25.81 -5.68 -26.73
C GLY A 372 25.12 -5.63 -25.36
N LYS A 373 25.60 -6.39 -24.35
CA LYS A 373 25.01 -6.38 -23.02
C LYS A 373 25.39 -5.10 -22.27
N ILE A 374 24.37 -4.41 -21.74
CA ILE A 374 24.53 -3.17 -20.98
C ILE A 374 24.11 -3.42 -19.53
N SER A 375 24.91 -2.94 -18.57
CA SER A 375 24.61 -3.08 -17.16
C SER A 375 25.03 -1.85 -16.35
N PHE A 376 24.14 -1.36 -15.49
CA PHE A 376 24.50 -0.39 -14.47
C PHE A 376 25.57 -0.98 -13.53
N ARG A 377 26.53 -0.16 -13.10
CA ARG A 377 27.62 -0.62 -12.22
C ARG A 377 27.54 0.00 -10.83
N THR A 378 27.52 1.32 -10.74
CA THR A 378 27.46 2.05 -9.46
C THR A 378 27.25 3.54 -9.72
N ALA A 379 26.75 4.28 -8.74
CA ALA A 379 26.75 5.73 -8.76
C ALA A 379 26.85 6.28 -7.34
N TYR A 380 27.56 7.40 -7.18
CA TYR A 380 27.83 8.02 -5.89
C TYR A 380 28.34 9.45 -6.04
N PRO A 381 28.24 10.29 -4.99
CA PRO A 381 28.77 11.64 -5.02
C PRO A 381 30.30 11.64 -4.95
N VAL A 382 30.91 12.61 -5.62
CA VAL A 382 32.36 12.86 -5.65
C VAL A 382 32.66 14.34 -5.44
N GLU A 383 33.85 14.65 -4.94
CA GLU A 383 34.28 16.04 -4.66
C GLU A 383 34.54 16.86 -5.93
N GLY A 384 34.77 16.22 -7.07
CA GLY A 384 35.18 16.89 -8.29
C GLY A 384 35.17 15.98 -9.52
N VAL A 385 35.13 16.60 -10.71
CA VAL A 385 35.38 15.89 -11.96
C VAL A 385 36.90 15.75 -12.15
N PRO A 386 37.42 14.55 -12.46
CA PRO A 386 38.85 14.37 -12.72
C PRO A 386 39.36 15.24 -13.88
N LYS A 387 40.62 15.68 -13.80
CA LYS A 387 41.28 16.38 -14.91
C LYS A 387 41.32 15.51 -16.17
N GLY A 388 41.17 16.14 -17.34
CA GLY A 388 41.24 15.48 -18.66
C GLY A 388 40.02 14.61 -19.00
N VAL A 389 38.89 14.82 -18.34
CA VAL A 389 37.59 14.25 -18.74
C VAL A 389 36.96 15.17 -19.78
N ALA A 390 36.25 14.61 -20.77
CA ALA A 390 35.55 15.41 -21.77
C ALA A 390 34.34 16.13 -21.17
N GLU A 391 34.13 17.38 -21.54
CA GLU A 391 32.96 18.19 -21.19
C GLU A 391 31.94 18.13 -22.33
N VAL A 392 30.65 18.13 -22.01
CA VAL A 392 29.58 18.20 -22.99
C VAL A 392 29.49 19.61 -23.54
N ALA A 393 29.57 19.77 -24.86
CA ALA A 393 29.39 21.06 -25.51
C ALA A 393 27.97 21.60 -25.21
N LYS A 394 27.90 22.85 -24.75
CA LYS A 394 26.64 23.54 -24.43
C LYS A 394 25.75 23.77 -25.64
#